data_AF-A0AAN0JKL6-F1
#
_entry.id   AF-A0AAN0JKL6-F1
#
_cell.length_a   1.000
_cell.length_b   1.000
_cell.length_c   1.000
_cell.angle_alpha   90.00
_cell.angle_beta   90.00
_cell.angle_gamma   90.00
#
_symmetry.space_group_name_H-M   'P 1'
#
loop_
_entity.id
_entity.type
_entity.pdbx_description
1 polymer ?
#
loop_
_entity_poly.entity_id
_entity_poly.type
_entity_poly.pdbx_seq_one_letter_code
_entity_poly.pdbx_strand_id
1 'polypeptide(L)'
;MSRYMKYGLRIGVQENSLSSTDTVELAVVALVGGQFQFPPNTVLVSAVYAISLSKPLLKQLILEIQHCVDLTGQPALCRHLNFAIAPVSTPTLPYQFSIVEGGQFKPDSWYGSIQREEFCLVAILGDNHRPKSSTNGDESEEEEEEQAEEETEEEGEVGNRDLSSDPDKTKDPPGASSGGQEESTSNEGVEEEGKTRGEPLHEEGNEQQGNQRVEESKNHEEPQHEGTTAPIPCTEISSDINSKVVVSTGIVENMVYAGLLYYEEKRAEDLVTFAAAKDLNALLEFIKKDYPHAERGQNILFRFKGDGYIELKFDALQSEPFTGWNIKPHLKPCRFLRCDVDKFGEVNYPLPSTCLVSVYASPGAVPTLHYSIPLDGVVDPKTLFIHRSLRPTPLPLTNTSYSSIESMSASSIGGASPSAVNVNKVKKVINDVLVSHYAALNSLKTSLSDLASQLYAAGLISDEVRETRSMDKFITEFKASLSFKRKLPKVQEHCQKFLSSFIAVRGSYSDAAEALGEDWVEAIRNELGFDFSVDIEH
;
A
#
# COMPACT_ATOMS: atom_id res chain seq x y z
N MET A 1 -8.33 6.88 29.10
CA MET A 1 -8.10 7.53 27.79
C MET A 1 -8.44 6.53 26.71
N SER A 2 -9.25 6.89 25.72
CA SER A 2 -9.57 6.00 24.58
C SER A 2 -8.67 6.33 23.38
N ARG A 3 -8.16 5.29 22.70
CA ARG A 3 -7.32 5.43 21.49
C ARG A 3 -7.88 4.63 20.32
N TYR A 4 -8.25 5.30 19.24
CA TYR A 4 -8.54 4.69 17.93
C TYR A 4 -7.27 4.71 17.07
N MET A 5 -7.09 3.73 16.16
CA MET A 5 -6.03 3.73 15.16
C MET A 5 -6.48 3.04 13.88
N LYS A 6 -6.42 3.74 12.73
CA LYS A 6 -6.67 3.18 11.40
C LYS A 6 -6.02 4.06 10.32
N TYR A 7 -5.57 3.47 9.22
CA TYR A 7 -5.01 4.18 8.04
C TYR A 7 -3.82 5.12 8.31
N GLY A 8 -3.16 5.04 9.47
CA GLY A 8 -2.09 6.00 9.85
C GLY A 8 -2.60 7.24 10.57
N LEU A 9 -3.88 7.31 10.90
CA LEU A 9 -4.43 8.21 11.90
C LEU A 9 -4.58 7.48 13.24
N ARG A 10 -4.18 8.13 14.33
CA ARG A 10 -4.59 7.78 15.70
C ARG A 10 -5.39 8.91 16.29
N ILE A 11 -6.32 8.58 17.18
CA ILE A 11 -7.18 9.58 17.82
C ILE A 11 -7.23 9.32 19.32
N GLY A 12 -6.87 10.32 20.11
CA GLY A 12 -6.92 10.31 21.56
C GLY A 12 -8.05 11.20 22.10
N VAL A 13 -8.92 10.62 22.93
CA VAL A 13 -9.93 11.37 23.69
C VAL A 13 -9.45 11.47 25.15
N GLN A 14 -9.32 12.70 25.66
CA GLN A 14 -8.95 12.93 27.06
C GLN A 14 -10.07 12.50 28.01
N GLU A 15 -9.72 12.21 29.27
CA GLU A 15 -10.74 11.97 30.30
C GLU A 15 -11.50 13.26 30.63
N ASN A 16 -12.80 13.10 30.89
CA ASN A 16 -13.79 14.18 31.04
C ASN A 16 -13.97 15.08 29.80
N SER A 17 -13.73 14.56 28.58
CA SER A 17 -14.11 15.23 27.32
C SER A 17 -15.62 15.13 27.00
N LEU A 18 -16.37 14.34 27.77
CA LEU A 18 -17.81 14.07 27.61
C LEU A 18 -18.47 14.00 28.98
N SER A 19 -19.78 14.30 29.04
CA SER A 19 -20.63 13.89 30.18
C SER A 19 -20.74 12.37 30.23
N SER A 20 -20.97 11.80 31.42
CA SER A 20 -21.30 10.37 31.59
C SER A 20 -22.61 9.96 30.92
N THR A 21 -23.43 10.91 30.48
CA THR A 21 -24.68 10.72 29.73
C THR A 21 -24.56 10.96 28.22
N ASP A 22 -23.43 11.51 27.74
CA ASP A 22 -23.33 11.98 26.36
C ASP A 22 -22.60 11.00 25.45
N THR A 23 -23.31 10.53 24.43
CA THR A 23 -22.70 9.92 23.24
C THR A 23 -22.39 11.00 22.22
N VAL A 24 -21.17 10.95 21.66
CA VAL A 24 -20.73 11.69 20.48
C VAL A 24 -20.16 10.69 19.48
N GLU A 25 -20.58 10.82 18.23
CA GLU A 25 -20.13 9.99 17.12
C GLU A 25 -18.99 10.71 16.40
N LEU A 26 -17.97 9.95 16.02
CA LEU A 26 -16.76 10.45 15.36
C LEU A 26 -16.63 9.76 14.01
N ALA A 27 -16.94 10.49 12.94
CA ALA A 27 -16.84 10.01 11.57
C ALA A 27 -15.46 10.38 10.99
N VAL A 28 -14.74 9.38 10.51
CA VAL A 28 -13.35 9.50 10.04
C VAL A 28 -13.22 8.85 8.67
N VAL A 29 -12.74 9.61 7.69
CA VAL A 29 -12.45 9.10 6.34
C VAL A 29 -11.05 9.54 5.93
N ALA A 30 -10.19 8.57 5.60
CA ALA A 30 -8.93 8.84 4.92
C ALA A 30 -9.21 9.04 3.43
N LEU A 31 -8.82 10.19 2.88
CA LEU A 31 -9.05 10.57 1.50
C LEU A 31 -7.78 10.29 0.66
N VAL A 32 -7.89 9.30 -0.23
CA VAL A 32 -6.88 8.91 -1.22
C VAL A 32 -7.29 9.48 -2.59
N GLY A 33 -7.69 10.76 -2.60
CA GLY A 33 -8.38 11.38 -3.72
C GLY A 33 -9.17 12.61 -3.29
N GLY A 34 -8.99 13.74 -3.98
CA GLY A 34 -9.84 14.91 -3.83
C GLY A 34 -9.31 16.18 -4.51
N GLN A 35 -10.21 17.15 -4.70
CA GLN A 35 -9.85 18.48 -5.17
C GLN A 35 -9.34 19.29 -3.96
N PHE A 36 -8.02 19.30 -3.77
CA PHE A 36 -7.34 20.00 -2.68
C PHE A 36 -6.42 21.07 -3.23
N GLN A 37 -6.36 22.23 -2.57
CA GLN A 37 -5.42 23.30 -2.87
C GLN A 37 -4.61 23.64 -1.62
N PHE A 38 -3.32 23.32 -1.64
CA PHE A 38 -2.39 23.58 -0.53
C PHE A 38 -1.67 24.93 -0.71
N PRO A 39 -1.13 25.52 0.37
CA PRO A 39 -0.32 26.74 0.31
C PRO A 39 0.91 26.60 -0.60
N PRO A 40 1.35 27.68 -1.27
CA PRO A 40 2.50 27.65 -2.17
C PRO A 40 3.80 27.34 -1.42
N ASN A 41 4.75 26.73 -2.11
CA ASN A 41 6.03 26.26 -1.55
C ASN A 41 5.90 25.15 -0.49
N THR A 42 4.83 24.35 -0.52
CA THR A 42 4.66 23.18 0.35
C THR A 42 4.49 21.89 -0.47
N VAL A 43 4.78 20.75 0.15
CA VAL A 43 4.54 19.40 -0.39
C VAL A 43 3.67 18.59 0.58
N LEU A 44 2.69 17.84 0.06
CA LEU A 44 1.84 16.97 0.87
C LEU A 44 2.61 15.71 1.31
N VAL A 45 2.81 15.56 2.62
CA VAL A 45 3.59 14.46 3.23
C VAL A 45 2.77 13.52 4.12
N SER A 46 1.47 13.76 4.30
CA SER A 46 0.51 12.78 4.87
C SER A 46 -0.60 12.44 3.88
N ALA A 47 -1.47 11.50 4.25
CA ALA A 47 -2.80 11.44 3.66
C ALA A 47 -3.68 12.58 4.19
N VAL A 48 -4.75 12.93 3.47
CA VAL A 48 -5.76 13.88 3.93
C VAL A 48 -6.85 13.12 4.70
N TYR A 49 -7.32 13.66 5.82
CA TYR A 49 -8.39 13.04 6.62
C TYR A 49 -9.56 14.00 6.80
N ALA A 50 -10.78 13.53 6.53
CA ALA A 50 -12.02 14.19 6.93
C ALA A 50 -12.46 13.66 8.30
N ILE A 51 -12.63 14.56 9.28
CA ILE A 51 -12.82 14.17 10.70
C ILE A 51 -13.98 14.98 11.30
N SER A 52 -15.18 14.39 11.36
CA SER A 52 -16.41 15.02 11.84
C SER A 52 -16.85 14.49 13.20
N LEU A 53 -17.43 15.36 14.03
CA LEU A 53 -18.00 15.05 15.34
C LEU A 53 -19.49 15.39 15.33
N SER A 54 -20.36 14.51 15.84
CA SER A 54 -21.81 14.77 15.87
C SER A 54 -22.25 15.81 16.90
N LYS A 55 -21.39 16.13 17.88
CA LYS A 55 -21.50 17.27 18.80
C LYS A 55 -20.09 17.74 19.21
N PRO A 56 -19.91 18.99 19.67
CA PRO A 56 -18.66 19.42 20.29
C PRO A 56 -18.29 18.58 21.53
N LEU A 57 -17.00 18.50 21.83
CA LEU A 57 -16.47 17.86 23.04
C LEU A 57 -16.17 18.92 24.12
N LEU A 58 -16.15 18.51 25.40
CA LEU A 58 -15.76 19.38 26.53
C LEU A 58 -14.25 19.67 26.58
N LYS A 59 -13.46 18.93 25.79
CA LYS A 59 -12.01 19.07 25.61
C LYS A 59 -11.64 18.68 24.19
N GLN A 60 -10.52 19.22 23.70
CA GLN A 60 -10.07 19.01 22.32
C GLN A 60 -9.73 17.55 22.03
N LEU A 61 -10.06 17.12 20.82
CA LEU A 61 -9.68 15.84 20.25
C LEU A 61 -8.20 15.86 19.86
N ILE A 62 -7.41 14.90 20.33
CA ILE A 62 -6.00 14.77 19.94
C ILE A 62 -5.93 13.89 18.68
N LEU A 63 -5.35 14.42 17.61
CA LEU A 63 -5.15 13.75 16.33
C LEU A 63 -3.66 13.50 16.11
N GLU A 64 -3.22 12.24 16.09
CA GLU A 64 -1.86 11.87 15.66
C GLU A 64 -1.92 11.42 14.19
N ILE A 65 -1.28 12.15 13.28
CA ILE A 65 -1.31 11.88 11.83
C ILE A 65 0.07 11.40 11.36
N GLN A 66 0.12 10.27 10.65
CA GLN A 66 1.33 9.76 10.01
C GLN A 66 1.79 10.66 8.85
N HIS A 67 3.08 11.01 8.83
CA HIS A 67 3.78 11.54 7.66
C HIS A 67 4.76 10.51 7.07
N CYS A 68 5.21 10.74 5.83
CA CYS A 68 6.20 9.93 5.13
C CYS A 68 7.61 10.53 5.09
N VAL A 69 7.86 11.66 5.78
CA VAL A 69 9.23 12.19 5.94
C VAL A 69 9.93 11.43 7.06
N ASP A 70 11.11 10.87 6.76
CA ASP A 70 12.00 10.30 7.75
C ASP A 70 12.78 11.42 8.45
N LEU A 71 12.61 11.53 9.77
CA LEU A 71 13.32 12.50 10.61
C LEU A 71 14.59 11.89 11.23
N THR A 72 14.83 10.58 11.05
CA THR A 72 15.93 9.84 11.65
C THR A 72 17.28 10.39 11.17
N GLY A 73 18.08 10.92 12.09
CA GLY A 73 19.38 11.55 11.78
C GLY A 73 19.30 12.96 11.19
N GLN A 74 18.10 13.47 10.89
CA GLN A 74 17.87 14.89 10.55
C GLN A 74 16.73 15.48 11.40
N PRO A 75 16.85 15.47 12.75
CA PRO A 75 15.77 15.85 13.67
C PRO A 75 15.25 17.27 13.43
N ALA A 76 16.12 18.18 12.99
CA ALA A 76 15.79 19.57 12.67
C ALA A 76 14.78 19.75 11.52
N LEU A 77 14.47 18.70 10.74
CA LEU A 77 13.41 18.74 9.72
C LEU A 77 12.01 18.87 10.33
N CYS A 78 11.80 18.53 11.62
CA CYS A 78 10.48 18.62 12.24
C CYS A 78 9.90 20.05 12.24
N ARG A 79 10.76 21.08 12.27
CA ARG A 79 10.37 22.51 12.20
C ARG A 79 9.91 22.96 10.80
N HIS A 80 10.09 22.10 9.79
CA HIS A 80 9.63 22.30 8.42
C HIS A 80 8.40 21.45 8.10
N LEU A 81 7.82 20.78 9.12
CA LEU A 81 6.52 20.14 9.03
C LEU A 81 5.46 21.06 9.63
N ASN A 82 4.35 21.22 8.91
CA ASN A 82 3.26 22.12 9.24
C ASN A 82 1.93 21.37 9.12
N PHE A 83 1.03 21.53 10.09
CA PHE A 83 -0.35 21.07 9.92
C PHE A 83 -1.10 22.04 9.01
N ALA A 84 -1.92 21.50 8.11
CA ALA A 84 -2.80 22.29 7.25
C ALA A 84 -4.23 21.79 7.33
N ILE A 85 -5.18 22.73 7.31
CA ILE A 85 -6.59 22.48 7.55
C ILE A 85 -7.44 23.20 6.51
N ALA A 86 -8.51 22.53 6.05
CA ALA A 86 -9.58 23.15 5.26
C ALA A 86 -10.94 22.94 5.97
N PRO A 87 -11.72 24.02 6.24
CA PRO A 87 -13.07 23.89 6.77
C PRO A 87 -14.01 23.25 5.75
N VAL A 88 -14.76 22.21 6.14
CA VAL A 88 -15.69 21.51 5.22
C VAL A 88 -16.98 22.32 4.98
N SER A 89 -17.13 23.46 5.66
CA SER A 89 -18.16 24.48 5.39
C SER A 89 -17.93 25.27 4.09
N THR A 90 -16.80 25.06 3.41
CA THR A 90 -16.56 25.60 2.05
C THR A 90 -17.37 24.80 1.02
N PRO A 91 -18.40 25.36 0.36
CA PRO A 91 -19.27 24.62 -0.56
C PRO A 91 -18.68 24.49 -1.97
N THR A 92 -17.48 25.02 -2.20
CA THR A 92 -16.80 25.10 -3.49
C THR A 92 -15.53 24.28 -3.46
N LEU A 93 -15.32 23.45 -4.48
CA LEU A 93 -14.04 22.79 -4.73
C LEU A 93 -13.13 23.71 -5.58
N PRO A 94 -11.79 23.64 -5.46
CA PRO A 94 -11.05 22.79 -4.54
C PRO A 94 -11.16 23.24 -3.08
N TYR A 95 -11.05 22.30 -2.14
CA TYR A 95 -10.90 22.62 -0.73
C TYR A 95 -9.57 23.35 -0.51
N GLN A 96 -9.64 24.61 -0.10
CA GLN A 96 -8.47 25.44 0.15
C GLN A 96 -7.95 25.22 1.57
N PHE A 97 -6.72 24.73 1.68
CA PHE A 97 -6.03 24.48 2.95
C PHE A 97 -5.21 25.71 3.37
N SER A 98 -5.25 26.02 4.67
CA SER A 98 -4.34 26.96 5.33
C SER A 98 -3.47 26.23 6.36
N ILE A 99 -2.20 26.62 6.50
CA ILE A 99 -1.37 26.19 7.63
C ILE A 99 -2.00 26.67 8.94
N VAL A 100 -1.89 25.87 10.00
CA VAL A 100 -2.37 26.19 11.35
C VAL A 100 -1.27 25.99 12.39
N GLU A 101 -1.26 26.88 13.39
CA GLU A 101 -0.36 26.80 14.54
C GLU A 101 -0.87 25.78 15.58
N GLY A 102 -0.02 25.43 16.57
CA GLY A 102 -0.39 24.53 17.67
C GLY A 102 -0.24 23.03 17.41
N GLY A 103 0.26 22.64 16.23
CA GLY A 103 0.72 21.28 15.96
C GLY A 103 2.10 21.00 16.58
N GLN A 104 2.39 19.73 16.85
CA GLN A 104 3.67 19.25 17.40
C GLN A 104 4.22 18.09 16.59
N PHE A 105 5.50 18.14 16.22
CA PHE A 105 6.22 17.06 15.54
C PHE A 105 7.40 16.63 16.40
N LYS A 106 7.48 15.35 16.75
CA LYS A 106 8.63 14.83 17.52
C LYS A 106 9.74 14.39 16.55
N PRO A 107 11.03 14.67 16.83
CA PRO A 107 12.10 14.36 15.89
C PRO A 107 12.41 12.87 15.70
N ASP A 108 11.86 12.01 16.55
CA ASP A 108 11.96 10.54 16.54
C ASP A 108 10.70 9.84 16.00
N SER A 109 9.72 10.61 15.51
CA SER A 109 8.37 10.14 15.22
C SER A 109 8.02 10.23 13.73
N TRP A 110 7.24 9.26 13.27
CA TRP A 110 6.56 9.27 11.97
C TRP A 110 5.17 9.92 12.04
N TYR A 111 4.83 10.52 13.18
CA TYR A 111 3.53 11.10 13.49
C TYR A 111 3.70 12.51 14.07
N GLY A 112 2.98 13.47 13.49
CA GLY A 112 2.68 14.75 14.12
C GLY A 112 1.40 14.65 14.98
N SER A 113 1.24 15.53 15.96
CA SER A 113 0.06 15.63 16.83
C SER A 113 -0.55 17.03 16.77
N ILE A 114 -1.89 17.13 16.68
CA ILE A 114 -2.63 18.40 16.76
C ILE A 114 -3.91 18.23 17.57
N GLN A 115 -4.37 19.29 18.24
CA GLN A 115 -5.64 19.32 18.95
C GLN A 115 -6.72 20.02 18.09
N ARG A 116 -7.95 19.46 18.06
CA ARG A 116 -9.09 20.00 17.28
C ARG A 116 -10.43 19.85 17.99
N GLU A 117 -11.35 20.76 17.70
CA GLU A 117 -12.72 20.77 18.24
C GLU A 117 -13.82 20.67 17.15
N GLU A 118 -13.48 20.98 15.89
CA GLU A 118 -14.46 21.17 14.79
C GLU A 118 -14.24 20.20 13.62
N PHE A 119 -15.30 19.99 12.83
CA PHE A 119 -15.23 19.23 11.57
C PHE A 119 -14.34 19.94 10.54
N CYS A 120 -13.26 19.27 10.14
CA CYS A 120 -12.36 19.75 9.10
C CYS A 120 -11.78 18.63 8.24
N LEU A 121 -11.21 19.01 7.09
CA LEU A 121 -10.14 18.24 6.46
C LEU A 121 -8.81 18.63 7.12
N VAL A 122 -7.94 17.68 7.38
CA VAL A 122 -6.61 17.89 7.97
C VAL A 122 -5.54 17.07 7.26
N ALA A 123 -4.35 17.64 7.13
CA ALA A 123 -3.16 17.03 6.56
C ALA A 123 -1.88 17.60 7.21
N ILE A 124 -0.74 16.95 6.97
CA ILE A 124 0.60 17.46 7.23
C ILE A 124 1.25 17.81 5.89
N LEU A 125 1.77 19.04 5.82
CA LEU A 125 2.57 19.54 4.73
C LEU A 125 4.02 19.68 5.21
N GLY A 126 4.97 19.50 4.31
CA GLY A 126 6.35 19.94 4.52
C GLY A 126 6.64 21.20 3.71
N ASP A 127 7.37 22.14 4.29
CA ASP A 127 7.89 23.30 3.57
C ASP A 127 8.90 22.80 2.52
N ASN A 128 8.77 23.23 1.27
CA ASN A 128 9.64 22.79 0.17
C ASN A 128 10.90 23.67 0.06
N HIS A 129 10.74 24.96 0.36
CA HIS A 129 11.66 26.01 -0.05
C HIS A 129 11.71 27.15 0.98
N ARG A 130 12.91 27.46 1.48
CA ARG A 130 13.13 28.67 2.29
C ARG A 130 13.56 29.83 1.40
N PRO A 131 12.89 31.00 1.42
CA PRO A 131 13.47 32.20 0.83
C PRO A 131 14.71 32.56 1.64
N LYS A 132 15.88 32.69 0.99
CA LYS A 132 17.06 33.27 1.64
C LYS A 132 16.69 34.65 2.20
N SER A 133 16.97 34.87 3.48
CA SER A 133 17.05 36.21 4.03
C SER A 133 18.20 36.94 3.35
N SER A 134 17.97 38.18 2.93
CA SER A 134 19.03 39.06 2.42
C SER A 134 19.79 39.68 3.59
N THR A 135 20.36 38.82 4.44
CA THR A 135 21.27 39.22 5.52
C THR A 135 22.65 39.33 4.90
N ASN A 136 23.04 40.55 4.50
CA ASN A 136 24.47 40.85 4.39
C ASN A 136 25.07 40.64 5.78
N GLY A 137 26.22 39.97 5.85
CA GLY A 137 26.65 39.33 7.09
C GLY A 137 26.94 40.29 8.24
N ASP A 138 26.61 39.83 9.44
CA ASP A 138 27.52 39.87 10.58
C ASP A 138 27.64 38.43 11.10
N GLU A 139 28.81 38.08 11.64
CA GLU A 139 29.04 36.82 12.35
C GLU A 139 28.64 37.03 13.81
N SER A 140 27.49 36.49 14.22
CA SER A 140 27.05 36.43 15.61
C SER A 140 26.82 34.97 15.99
N GLU A 141 27.84 34.37 16.60
CA GLU A 141 27.74 33.07 17.28
C GLU A 141 26.91 33.28 18.56
N GLU A 142 25.60 33.03 18.49
CA GLU A 142 24.75 32.95 19.68
C GLU A 142 24.85 31.52 20.24
N GLU A 143 25.79 31.32 21.17
CA GLU A 143 25.86 30.13 22.00
C GLU A 143 24.63 30.10 22.95
N GLU A 144 23.74 29.11 22.80
CA GLU A 144 22.64 28.92 23.76
C GLU A 144 23.19 28.28 25.05
N GLU A 145 23.26 29.06 26.13
CA GLU A 145 23.72 28.60 27.45
C GLU A 145 22.81 27.49 28.02
N GLU A 146 23.35 26.31 28.29
CA GLU A 146 22.67 25.26 29.05
C GLU A 146 22.53 25.69 30.53
N GLN A 147 21.37 26.24 30.90
CA GLN A 147 21.03 26.46 32.31
C GLN A 147 20.69 25.14 33.01
N ALA A 148 21.73 24.47 33.49
CA ALA A 148 21.61 23.39 34.46
C ALA A 148 21.28 23.97 35.85
N GLU A 149 20.06 23.73 36.35
CA GLU A 149 19.74 23.89 37.77
C GLU A 149 20.34 22.70 38.54
N GLU A 150 21.48 22.91 39.22
CA GLU A 150 22.05 21.94 40.16
C GLU A 150 22.14 22.56 41.57
N GLU A 151 21.84 21.77 42.60
CA GLU A 151 21.58 22.25 43.96
C GLU A 151 22.87 22.59 44.73
N THR A 152 22.83 23.66 45.53
CA THR A 152 23.98 24.10 46.32
C THR A 152 24.20 23.26 47.59
N GLU A 153 25.33 22.58 47.68
CA GLU A 153 25.95 22.18 48.97
C GLU A 153 27.33 22.86 49.16
N GLU A 154 27.83 22.89 50.39
CA GLU A 154 28.85 23.86 50.86
C GLU A 154 30.33 23.50 50.55
N GLU A 155 31.20 24.48 50.81
CA GLU A 155 32.62 24.50 50.42
C GLU A 155 33.51 23.39 51.04
N GLY A 156 34.50 22.93 50.26
CA GLY A 156 35.63 22.11 50.71
C GLY A 156 36.97 22.63 50.15
N GLU A 157 37.92 22.93 51.03
CA GLU A 157 39.09 23.78 50.75
C GLU A 157 40.37 23.03 50.26
N VAL A 158 41.31 23.79 49.65
CA VAL A 158 42.76 23.50 49.43
C VAL A 158 43.15 22.58 48.26
N GLY A 159 44.08 23.01 47.36
CA GLY A 159 44.54 22.10 46.29
C GLY A 159 45.82 22.31 45.43
N ASN A 160 46.49 23.47 45.33
CA ASN A 160 47.84 23.65 44.68
C ASN A 160 48.20 22.97 43.31
N ARG A 161 48.53 23.80 42.29
CA ARG A 161 49.66 23.62 41.32
C ARG A 161 49.58 22.47 40.25
N ASP A 162 50.28 22.49 39.11
CA ASP A 162 51.26 23.45 38.51
C ASP A 162 51.26 23.38 36.94
N LEU A 163 51.38 24.55 36.29
CA LEU A 163 52.13 24.91 35.06
C LEU A 163 52.14 24.09 33.72
N SER A 164 52.21 24.87 32.62
CA SER A 164 52.90 24.65 31.31
C SER A 164 52.17 23.92 30.14
N SER A 165 52.46 24.16 28.84
CA SER A 165 52.98 25.36 28.11
C SER A 165 52.94 25.15 26.57
N ASP A 166 52.20 26.03 25.85
CA ASP A 166 52.37 26.57 24.47
C ASP A 166 52.71 25.72 23.20
N PRO A 167 52.43 26.23 21.97
CA PRO A 167 52.45 25.46 20.70
C PRO A 167 53.46 25.94 19.62
N ASP A 168 53.61 25.16 18.53
CA ASP A 168 54.11 25.57 17.18
C ASP A 168 54.07 24.36 16.18
N LYS A 169 54.09 24.45 14.82
CA LYS A 169 53.75 25.49 13.82
C LYS A 169 53.67 24.87 12.39
N THR A 170 52.88 25.47 11.49
CA THR A 170 52.96 25.53 9.99
C THR A 170 53.92 24.64 9.16
N LYS A 171 53.48 24.13 7.97
CA LYS A 171 53.84 24.66 6.61
C LYS A 171 53.48 23.78 5.36
N ASP A 172 53.00 24.45 4.30
CA ASP A 172 53.05 24.09 2.85
C ASP A 172 54.49 24.30 2.25
N PRO A 173 54.92 23.78 1.05
CA PRO A 173 54.24 23.91 -0.28
C PRO A 173 54.47 22.75 -1.33
N PRO A 174 53.97 22.85 -2.60
CA PRO A 174 53.86 21.70 -3.55
C PRO A 174 54.88 21.64 -4.72
N GLY A 175 54.73 20.64 -5.62
CA GLY A 175 55.50 20.44 -6.87
C GLY A 175 54.69 19.71 -7.99
N ALA A 176 55.20 19.65 -9.23
CA ALA A 176 54.42 19.30 -10.45
C ALA A 176 55.19 18.49 -11.53
N SER A 177 54.49 17.84 -12.49
CA SER A 177 54.94 17.30 -13.82
C SER A 177 53.84 16.38 -14.45
N SER A 178 53.82 15.97 -15.74
CA SER A 178 53.75 16.68 -17.04
C SER A 178 53.48 15.70 -18.24
N GLY A 179 52.98 16.19 -19.39
CA GLY A 179 52.88 15.49 -20.70
C GLY A 179 51.60 14.65 -20.98
N GLY A 180 51.05 14.52 -22.21
CA GLY A 180 51.42 15.09 -23.53
C GLY A 180 50.43 14.73 -24.69
N GLN A 181 50.70 15.27 -25.91
CA GLN A 181 50.11 15.14 -27.29
C GLN A 181 49.36 13.83 -27.71
N GLU A 182 48.56 13.69 -28.80
CA GLU A 182 48.12 14.48 -30.02
C GLU A 182 46.80 13.84 -30.57
N GLU A 183 46.02 14.19 -31.62
CA GLU A 183 45.93 15.16 -32.78
C GLU A 183 44.43 15.65 -32.88
N SER A 184 43.88 16.58 -33.70
CA SER A 184 43.81 16.89 -35.17
C SER A 184 42.95 15.92 -36.04
N THR A 185 42.08 16.30 -37.00
CA THR A 185 41.99 17.45 -37.96
C THR A 185 40.54 17.79 -38.48
N SER A 186 40.32 19.00 -39.05
CA SER A 186 39.36 19.47 -40.11
C SER A 186 37.84 19.11 -40.09
N ASN A 187 36.86 20.03 -40.26
CA ASN A 187 36.52 20.98 -41.38
C ASN A 187 35.93 20.29 -42.65
N GLU A 188 34.98 20.83 -43.44
CA GLU A 188 34.23 22.12 -43.51
C GLU A 188 32.93 21.94 -44.36
N GLY A 189 31.92 22.85 -44.31
CA GLY A 189 30.74 22.82 -45.21
C GLY A 189 29.62 23.83 -44.89
N VAL A 190 28.96 24.42 -45.91
CA VAL A 190 28.19 25.70 -45.84
C VAL A 190 27.06 25.84 -46.92
N GLU A 191 25.84 26.27 -46.51
CA GLU A 191 24.77 27.08 -47.20
C GLU A 191 24.15 26.64 -48.58
N GLU A 192 22.98 27.14 -49.10
CA GLU A 192 22.00 28.20 -48.70
C GLU A 192 20.50 27.92 -49.14
N GLU A 193 19.62 28.95 -49.23
CA GLU A 193 18.12 28.94 -49.30
C GLU A 193 17.41 28.60 -50.66
N GLY A 194 16.08 28.40 -50.61
CA GLY A 194 15.13 28.64 -51.73
C GLY A 194 13.62 28.49 -51.41
N LYS A 195 12.74 29.39 -51.89
CA LYS A 195 11.27 29.43 -51.62
C LYS A 195 10.40 29.39 -52.92
N THR A 196 9.09 29.02 -52.81
CA THR A 196 7.89 29.84 -53.23
C THR A 196 6.70 29.12 -53.93
N ARG A 197 5.52 29.06 -53.25
CA ARG A 197 4.08 29.25 -53.66
C ARG A 197 3.45 28.63 -54.96
N GLY A 198 2.21 28.10 -54.83
CA GLY A 198 1.21 27.97 -55.92
C GLY A 198 -0.16 27.34 -55.53
N GLU A 199 -1.27 27.86 -56.07
CA GLU A 199 -2.69 27.37 -55.99
C GLU A 199 -3.29 27.37 -57.44
N PRO A 200 -4.63 27.29 -57.76
CA PRO A 200 -5.88 26.96 -57.02
C PRO A 200 -6.87 26.02 -57.78
N LEU A 201 -8.14 25.88 -57.32
CA LEU A 201 -9.43 26.13 -58.09
C LEU A 201 -10.71 25.48 -57.47
N HIS A 202 -11.75 26.30 -57.18
CA HIS A 202 -13.24 26.16 -57.40
C HIS A 202 -14.03 24.86 -56.99
N GLU A 203 -15.35 24.84 -56.68
CA GLU A 203 -16.47 25.81 -56.75
C GLU A 203 -17.61 25.54 -55.70
N GLU A 204 -18.78 26.18 -55.87
CA GLU A 204 -20.04 26.26 -55.07
C GLU A 204 -20.79 24.91 -54.76
N GLY A 205 -21.80 24.82 -53.87
CA GLY A 205 -22.34 25.78 -52.87
C GLY A 205 -23.80 25.52 -52.39
N ASN A 206 -24.17 26.16 -51.26
CA ASN A 206 -25.50 26.67 -50.84
C ASN A 206 -26.64 25.77 -50.22
N GLU A 207 -27.51 26.46 -49.46
CA GLU A 207 -28.89 26.18 -48.95
C GLU A 207 -29.13 25.39 -47.65
N GLN A 208 -30.38 25.50 -47.13
CA GLN A 208 -30.79 25.36 -45.72
C GLN A 208 -32.06 24.48 -45.54
N GLN A 209 -32.48 24.33 -44.28
CA GLN A 209 -33.73 23.70 -43.77
C GLN A 209 -33.67 22.16 -43.63
N GLY A 210 -34.26 21.54 -42.59
CA GLY A 210 -34.85 22.14 -41.39
C GLY A 210 -35.48 21.12 -40.41
N ASN A 211 -35.55 21.53 -39.13
CA ASN A 211 -36.42 21.04 -38.03
C ASN A 211 -36.61 19.52 -37.73
N GLN A 212 -36.31 19.21 -36.45
CA GLN A 212 -37.09 18.38 -35.51
C GLN A 212 -36.99 16.83 -35.52
N ARG A 213 -36.19 16.38 -34.54
CA ARG A 213 -36.65 15.66 -33.32
C ARG A 213 -36.76 14.11 -33.35
N VAL A 214 -35.73 13.50 -32.76
CA VAL A 214 -35.74 12.29 -31.89
C VAL A 214 -36.29 10.99 -32.47
N GLU A 215 -35.39 10.01 -32.59
CA GLU A 215 -35.46 8.64 -32.01
C GLU A 215 -34.00 8.13 -32.03
N GLU A 216 -33.46 7.61 -30.92
CA GLU A 216 -32.06 7.14 -30.88
C GLU A 216 -32.00 5.66 -30.48
N SER A 217 -31.52 4.82 -31.40
CA SER A 217 -31.34 3.39 -31.17
C SER A 217 -30.25 2.81 -32.08
N LYS A 218 -29.06 2.65 -31.50
CA LYS A 218 -28.01 1.66 -31.77
C LYS A 218 -27.86 1.13 -33.22
N ASN A 219 -26.71 1.39 -33.85
CA ASN A 219 -25.67 0.35 -34.02
C ASN A 219 -24.38 0.85 -34.70
N HIS A 220 -23.26 0.30 -34.23
CA HIS A 220 -22.00 -0.07 -34.92
C HIS A 220 -21.14 0.88 -35.79
N GLU A 221 -19.83 0.68 -35.57
CA GLU A 221 -18.68 0.75 -36.50
C GLU A 221 -18.01 2.11 -36.84
N GLU A 222 -16.70 2.00 -37.13
CA GLU A 222 -15.74 3.10 -37.33
C GLU A 222 -15.94 3.83 -38.67
N PRO A 223 -15.33 5.02 -38.81
CA PRO A 223 -14.12 5.03 -39.64
C PRO A 223 -12.89 5.66 -38.95
N GLN A 224 -11.72 5.17 -39.34
CA GLN A 224 -10.41 5.69 -38.93
C GLN A 224 -10.05 6.98 -39.68
N HIS A 225 -9.26 7.86 -39.04
CA HIS A 225 -7.99 8.25 -39.66
C HIS A 225 -6.95 8.74 -38.64
N GLU A 226 -5.68 8.60 -39.02
CA GLU A 226 -4.51 8.95 -38.23
C GLU A 226 -4.33 10.46 -38.00
N GLY A 227 -3.73 10.82 -36.86
CA GLY A 227 -3.33 12.18 -36.53
C GLY A 227 -2.21 12.18 -35.50
N THR A 228 -0.98 11.88 -35.93
CA THR A 228 0.21 11.73 -35.06
C THR A 228 0.47 13.00 -34.25
N THR A 229 0.03 13.00 -33.00
CA THR A 229 0.38 14.02 -32.01
C THR A 229 1.39 13.40 -31.06
N ALA A 230 2.67 13.81 -31.18
CA ALA A 230 3.71 13.37 -30.25
C ALA A 230 3.39 13.83 -28.81
N PRO A 231 3.85 13.10 -27.78
CA PRO A 231 3.74 13.58 -26.41
C PRO A 231 4.36 14.97 -26.29
N ILE A 232 3.60 15.94 -25.80
CA ILE A 232 4.11 17.28 -25.51
C ILE A 232 5.23 17.11 -24.47
N PRO A 233 6.49 17.49 -24.77
CA PRO A 233 7.52 17.46 -23.75
C PRO A 233 7.13 18.39 -22.62
N CYS A 234 7.27 17.94 -21.37
CA CYS A 234 7.25 18.85 -20.24
C CYS A 234 8.40 19.84 -20.44
N THR A 235 8.08 21.07 -20.84
CA THR A 235 9.08 22.11 -21.09
C THR A 235 9.90 22.31 -19.83
N GLU A 236 11.21 22.17 -19.96
CA GLU A 236 12.15 22.60 -18.92
C GLU A 236 11.82 24.05 -18.54
N ILE A 237 11.86 24.34 -17.24
CA ILE A 237 11.59 25.69 -16.74
C ILE A 237 12.77 26.56 -17.16
N SER A 238 12.61 27.29 -18.27
CA SER A 238 13.65 28.19 -18.80
C SER A 238 14.09 29.15 -17.70
N SER A 239 15.38 29.13 -17.36
CA SER A 239 15.92 29.66 -16.11
C SER A 239 16.03 31.19 -16.02
N ASP A 240 15.25 31.91 -16.83
CA ASP A 240 15.17 33.38 -16.89
C ASP A 240 14.09 33.95 -15.93
N ILE A 241 14.16 33.58 -14.65
CA ILE A 241 13.48 34.30 -13.57
C ILE A 241 14.51 34.73 -12.54
N ASN A 242 14.60 36.05 -12.35
CA ASN A 242 15.51 36.79 -11.46
C ASN A 242 15.92 36.02 -10.19
N SER A 243 17.20 35.64 -10.11
CA SER A 243 17.70 34.61 -9.18
C SER A 243 17.74 35.03 -7.71
N LYS A 244 16.59 34.97 -7.04
CA LYS A 244 16.53 34.83 -5.58
C LYS A 244 16.81 33.37 -5.24
N VAL A 245 18.09 33.00 -5.13
CA VAL A 245 18.56 31.62 -4.90
C VAL A 245 17.79 30.95 -3.75
N VAL A 246 16.87 30.06 -4.10
CA VAL A 246 16.05 29.28 -3.16
C VAL A 246 16.87 28.12 -2.61
N VAL A 247 16.69 27.79 -1.34
CA VAL A 247 17.33 26.62 -0.71
C VAL A 247 16.25 25.59 -0.39
N SER A 248 16.50 24.32 -0.75
CA SER A 248 15.69 23.19 -0.32
C SER A 248 15.73 23.07 1.19
N THR A 249 14.61 22.67 1.79
CA THR A 249 14.49 22.43 3.24
C THR A 249 15.05 21.08 3.67
N GLY A 250 15.31 20.16 2.74
CA GLY A 250 15.64 18.76 3.03
C GLY A 250 14.41 17.85 3.20
N ILE A 251 13.19 18.38 3.13
CA ILE A 251 11.95 17.60 3.26
C ILE A 251 11.82 16.59 2.12
N VAL A 252 11.97 17.05 0.87
CA VAL A 252 11.76 16.26 -0.36
C VAL A 252 12.76 15.11 -0.44
N GLU A 253 13.99 15.35 -0.04
CA GLU A 253 15.12 14.43 -0.05
C GLU A 253 14.97 13.31 1.02
N ASN A 254 14.18 13.55 2.07
CA ASN A 254 13.91 12.59 3.15
C ASN A 254 12.49 12.00 3.13
N MET A 255 11.69 12.24 2.08
CA MET A 255 10.43 11.51 1.87
C MET A 255 10.70 10.04 1.53
N VAL A 256 10.08 9.13 2.28
CA VAL A 256 10.16 7.68 2.13
C VAL A 256 8.91 7.14 1.41
N TYR A 257 9.18 6.17 0.55
CA TYR A 257 8.22 5.54 -0.36
C TYR A 257 8.20 4.04 -0.13
N ALA A 258 7.03 3.44 -0.28
CA ALA A 258 6.81 2.01 -0.18
C ALA A 258 6.62 1.40 -1.57
N GLY A 259 7.34 0.31 -1.84
CA GLY A 259 7.21 -0.53 -3.02
C GLY A 259 6.61 -1.88 -2.65
N LEU A 260 5.41 -2.16 -3.12
CA LEU A 260 4.61 -3.34 -2.78
C LEU A 260 4.53 -4.29 -3.98
N LEU A 261 4.85 -5.56 -3.78
CA LEU A 261 4.71 -6.62 -4.77
C LEU A 261 3.44 -7.46 -4.49
N TYR A 262 2.60 -7.65 -5.49
CA TYR A 262 1.38 -8.46 -5.45
C TYR A 262 1.41 -9.52 -6.55
N TYR A 263 0.78 -10.67 -6.31
CA TYR A 263 0.67 -11.76 -7.27
C TYR A 263 -0.78 -12.20 -7.50
N GLU A 264 -1.21 -12.27 -8.76
CA GLU A 264 -2.50 -12.83 -9.19
C GLU A 264 -2.28 -14.11 -10.01
N GLU A 265 -2.92 -15.21 -9.59
CA GLU A 265 -2.92 -16.47 -10.34
C GLU A 265 -3.93 -16.41 -11.52
N LYS A 266 -3.45 -16.47 -12.77
CA LYS A 266 -4.29 -16.47 -13.98
C LYS A 266 -4.02 -17.66 -14.90
N ARG A 267 -4.57 -18.81 -14.51
CA ARG A 267 -4.61 -20.09 -15.26
C ARG A 267 -3.22 -20.68 -15.60
N ALA A 268 -2.54 -20.08 -16.56
CA ALA A 268 -1.26 -20.52 -17.13
C ALA A 268 -0.12 -19.49 -16.94
N GLU A 269 -0.44 -18.27 -16.49
CA GLU A 269 0.53 -17.29 -16.04
C GLU A 269 0.24 -16.84 -14.60
N ASP A 270 1.30 -16.42 -13.92
CA ASP A 270 1.24 -15.59 -12.74
C ASP A 270 1.42 -14.14 -13.19
N LEU A 271 0.46 -13.27 -12.89
CA LEU A 271 0.66 -11.84 -13.04
C LEU A 271 1.27 -11.29 -11.75
N VAL A 272 2.34 -10.53 -11.88
CA VAL A 272 3.00 -9.85 -10.76
C VAL A 272 2.84 -8.35 -10.94
N THR A 273 2.23 -7.69 -9.97
CA THR A 273 2.04 -6.23 -9.96
C THR A 273 3.00 -5.63 -8.93
N PHE A 274 3.95 -4.81 -9.38
CA PHE A 274 4.66 -3.90 -8.49
C PHE A 274 3.93 -2.56 -8.44
N ALA A 275 3.67 -2.04 -7.24
CA ALA A 275 3.00 -0.77 -6.99
C ALA A 275 3.85 0.13 -6.08
N ALA A 276 3.96 1.42 -6.41
CA ALA A 276 4.73 2.39 -5.64
C ALA A 276 3.84 3.56 -5.13
N ALA A 277 4.07 3.98 -3.89
CA ALA A 277 3.39 5.09 -3.22
C ALA A 277 4.30 5.71 -2.14
N LYS A 278 3.93 6.89 -1.59
CA LYS A 278 4.50 7.40 -0.33
C LYS A 278 4.23 6.41 0.80
N ASP A 279 5.13 6.26 1.78
CA ASP A 279 4.93 5.35 2.91
C ASP A 279 3.91 5.91 3.92
N LEU A 280 2.63 5.73 3.60
CA LEU A 280 1.48 6.22 4.33
C LEU A 280 0.44 5.11 4.43
N ASN A 281 0.07 4.69 5.63
CA ASN A 281 -0.81 3.54 5.82
C ASN A 281 -2.17 3.66 5.09
N ALA A 282 -2.70 4.88 4.91
CA ALA A 282 -3.90 5.12 4.10
C ALA A 282 -3.72 4.69 2.63
N LEU A 283 -2.59 5.04 2.02
CA LEU A 283 -2.25 4.67 0.66
C LEU A 283 -2.00 3.15 0.57
N LEU A 284 -1.23 2.58 1.50
CA LEU A 284 -0.95 1.14 1.48
C LEU A 284 -2.21 0.30 1.67
N GLU A 285 -3.16 0.73 2.52
CA GLU A 285 -4.46 0.07 2.70
C GLU A 285 -5.41 0.27 1.51
N PHE A 286 -5.30 1.37 0.74
CA PHE A 286 -6.00 1.52 -0.53
C PHE A 286 -5.52 0.47 -1.54
N ILE A 287 -4.20 0.37 -1.77
CA ILE A 287 -3.63 -0.62 -2.70
C ILE A 287 -3.97 -2.05 -2.26
N LYS A 288 -3.91 -2.35 -0.96
CA LYS A 288 -4.34 -3.66 -0.40
C LYS A 288 -5.83 -3.97 -0.58
N LYS A 289 -6.70 -2.97 -0.80
CA LYS A 289 -8.14 -3.13 -1.00
C LYS A 289 -8.46 -3.44 -2.46
N ASP A 290 -7.73 -2.87 -3.41
CA ASP A 290 -7.94 -3.06 -4.85
C ASP A 290 -7.48 -4.45 -5.33
N TYR A 291 -6.53 -5.07 -4.61
CA TYR A 291 -6.05 -6.44 -4.84
C TYR A 291 -6.45 -7.42 -3.71
N PRO A 292 -7.75 -7.66 -3.44
CA PRO A 292 -8.22 -8.39 -2.25
C PRO A 292 -7.95 -9.91 -2.31
N HIS A 293 -7.72 -10.45 -3.50
CA HIS A 293 -7.44 -11.88 -3.73
C HIS A 293 -5.98 -12.17 -4.11
N ALA A 294 -5.13 -11.14 -4.20
CA ALA A 294 -3.73 -11.32 -4.57
C ALA A 294 -2.90 -11.83 -3.39
N GLU A 295 -1.96 -12.73 -3.66
CA GLU A 295 -0.89 -13.06 -2.71
C GLU A 295 0.01 -11.82 -2.55
N ARG A 296 0.30 -11.45 -1.30
CA ARG A 296 1.21 -10.34 -0.98
C ARG A 296 2.65 -10.85 -0.98
N GLY A 297 3.47 -10.29 -1.85
CA GLY A 297 4.90 -10.53 -1.93
C GLY A 297 5.70 -9.64 -1.00
N GLN A 298 6.87 -9.22 -1.48
CA GLN A 298 7.76 -8.32 -0.74
C GLN A 298 7.19 -6.91 -0.62
N ASN A 299 7.49 -6.25 0.51
CA ASN A 299 7.35 -4.82 0.69
C ASN A 299 8.75 -4.23 0.93
N ILE A 300 9.09 -3.15 0.25
CA ILE A 300 10.37 -2.44 0.41
C ILE A 300 10.14 -0.96 0.73
N LEU A 301 10.98 -0.39 1.58
CA LEU A 301 11.05 1.06 1.80
C LEU A 301 12.27 1.63 1.08
N PHE A 302 12.09 2.78 0.42
CA PHE A 302 13.14 3.46 -0.35
C PHE A 302 12.96 4.99 -0.35
N ARG A 303 14.03 5.69 -0.72
CA ARG A 303 14.03 7.14 -1.05
C ARG A 303 14.51 7.31 -2.48
N PHE A 304 13.92 8.24 -3.22
CA PHE A 304 14.40 8.62 -4.55
C PHE A 304 15.77 9.32 -4.44
N LYS A 305 16.67 9.02 -5.39
CA LYS A 305 17.93 9.73 -5.53
C LYS A 305 17.69 11.08 -6.21
N GLY A 306 17.23 12.06 -5.42
CA GLY A 306 16.86 13.39 -5.88
C GLY A 306 15.41 13.49 -6.36
N ASP A 307 15.22 14.20 -7.47
CA ASP A 307 13.95 14.50 -8.14
C ASP A 307 13.58 13.51 -9.26
N GLY A 308 14.49 12.58 -9.59
CA GLY A 308 14.39 11.69 -10.76
C GLY A 308 13.35 10.56 -10.67
N TYR A 309 13.80 9.33 -10.90
CA TYR A 309 12.94 8.15 -11.08
C TYR A 309 13.49 6.93 -10.35
N ILE A 310 12.65 5.92 -10.14
CA ILE A 310 13.10 4.55 -9.89
C ILE A 310 12.89 3.70 -11.15
N GLU A 311 13.77 2.73 -11.39
CA GLU A 311 13.65 1.81 -12.52
C GLU A 311 13.94 0.38 -12.11
N LEU A 312 13.05 -0.55 -12.49
CA LEU A 312 13.15 -1.97 -12.19
C LEU A 312 13.93 -2.65 -13.33
N LYS A 313 15.12 -3.18 -13.01
CA LYS A 313 16.05 -3.77 -13.99
C LYS A 313 15.75 -5.25 -14.26
N PHE A 314 14.99 -5.51 -15.31
CA PHE A 314 14.70 -6.86 -15.84
C PHE A 314 15.77 -7.39 -16.83
N ASP A 315 16.89 -6.69 -16.93
CA ASP A 315 18.08 -7.01 -17.73
C ASP A 315 19.31 -7.33 -16.86
N ALA A 316 19.17 -7.23 -15.54
CA ALA A 316 20.23 -7.53 -14.57
C ALA A 316 20.67 -9.01 -14.59
N LEU A 317 21.96 -9.24 -14.35
CA LEU A 317 22.55 -10.57 -14.24
C LEU A 317 21.95 -11.33 -13.04
N GLN A 318 21.46 -12.55 -13.30
CA GLN A 318 20.82 -13.40 -12.30
C GLN A 318 21.82 -14.38 -11.69
N SER A 319 21.80 -14.53 -10.36
CA SER A 319 22.62 -15.51 -9.64
C SER A 319 22.06 -16.92 -9.67
N GLU A 320 20.73 -17.06 -9.82
CA GLU A 320 20.03 -18.33 -9.90
C GLU A 320 19.54 -18.65 -11.32
N PRO A 321 19.47 -19.94 -11.71
CA PRO A 321 18.96 -20.33 -13.02
C PRO A 321 17.46 -20.02 -13.11
N PHE A 322 17.07 -19.31 -14.17
CA PHE A 322 15.66 -19.06 -14.53
C PHE A 322 15.25 -19.76 -15.84
N THR A 323 16.03 -20.74 -16.29
CA THR A 323 15.86 -21.43 -17.58
C THR A 323 14.43 -21.93 -17.76
N GLY A 324 13.82 -21.60 -18.91
CA GLY A 324 12.44 -21.93 -19.28
C GLY A 324 11.37 -21.00 -18.70
N TRP A 325 11.68 -20.15 -17.72
CA TRP A 325 10.76 -19.10 -17.27
C TRP A 325 10.81 -17.88 -18.20
N ASN A 326 9.64 -17.33 -18.50
CA ASN A 326 9.48 -16.06 -19.19
C ASN A 326 9.04 -15.02 -18.15
N ILE A 327 9.81 -13.94 -18.03
CA ILE A 327 9.48 -12.78 -17.20
C ILE A 327 9.34 -11.60 -18.17
N LYS A 328 8.13 -11.03 -18.26
CA LYS A 328 7.79 -9.99 -19.24
C LYS A 328 7.14 -8.80 -18.54
N PRO A 329 7.88 -7.71 -18.22
CA PRO A 329 7.26 -6.46 -17.81
C PRO A 329 6.47 -5.86 -18.98
N HIS A 330 5.26 -5.37 -18.69
CA HIS A 330 4.35 -4.75 -19.65
C HIS A 330 4.70 -3.27 -19.89
N LEU A 331 5.55 -2.68 -19.03
CA LEU A 331 6.09 -1.33 -19.14
C LEU A 331 7.60 -1.39 -19.48
N LYS A 332 8.05 -0.64 -20.49
CA LYS A 332 9.46 -0.60 -20.92
C LYS A 332 9.90 0.83 -21.31
N PRO A 333 10.93 1.40 -20.64
CA PRO A 333 11.54 0.92 -19.39
C PRO A 333 10.48 0.86 -18.26
N CYS A 334 10.57 -0.12 -17.36
CA CYS A 334 9.70 -0.19 -16.17
C CYS A 334 10.19 0.85 -15.14
N ARG A 335 9.86 2.11 -15.41
CA ARG A 335 10.36 3.31 -14.74
C ARG A 335 9.18 4.11 -14.17
N PHE A 336 9.30 4.55 -12.92
CA PHE A 336 8.34 5.48 -12.30
C PHE A 336 9.04 6.79 -12.00
N LEU A 337 8.54 7.90 -12.56
CA LEU A 337 8.99 9.24 -12.19
C LEU A 337 8.50 9.55 -10.77
N ARG A 338 9.33 10.21 -9.97
CA ARG A 338 8.95 10.61 -8.61
C ARG A 338 7.64 11.41 -8.60
N CYS A 339 7.52 12.37 -9.51
CA CYS A 339 6.35 13.23 -9.62
C CYS A 339 5.05 12.47 -9.97
N ASP A 340 5.12 11.28 -10.57
CA ASP A 340 3.94 10.44 -10.84
C ASP A 340 3.59 9.50 -9.68
N VAL A 341 4.56 9.18 -8.81
CA VAL A 341 4.30 8.54 -7.50
C VAL A 341 3.73 9.56 -6.51
N ASP A 342 4.20 10.81 -6.57
CA ASP A 342 3.78 11.88 -5.66
C ASP A 342 2.33 12.36 -5.88
N LYS A 343 1.82 12.24 -7.11
CA LYS A 343 0.42 12.52 -7.51
C LYS A 343 -0.61 11.53 -6.99
N PHE A 344 -0.22 10.34 -6.50
CA PHE A 344 -1.18 9.31 -6.10
C PHE A 344 -2.09 9.81 -4.96
N GLY A 345 -3.37 10.01 -5.28
CA GLY A 345 -4.35 10.67 -4.41
C GLY A 345 -4.80 12.07 -4.88
N GLU A 346 -4.36 12.53 -6.03
CA GLU A 346 -4.93 13.70 -6.72
C GLU A 346 -6.22 13.34 -7.49
N VAL A 347 -7.03 14.36 -7.80
CA VAL A 347 -8.32 14.30 -8.52
C VAL A 347 -8.29 13.37 -9.72
N ASN A 348 -7.27 13.53 -10.56
CA ASN A 348 -7.13 12.87 -11.86
C ASN A 348 -6.10 11.71 -11.79
N TYR A 349 -5.61 11.39 -10.59
CA TYR A 349 -4.58 10.38 -10.35
C TYR A 349 -4.92 9.50 -9.11
N PRO A 350 -6.11 8.85 -9.09
CA PRO A 350 -6.57 8.04 -7.97
C PRO A 350 -5.96 6.63 -7.92
N LEU A 351 -4.96 6.33 -8.78
CA LEU A 351 -4.29 5.04 -8.86
C LEU A 351 -2.80 5.19 -8.55
N PRO A 352 -2.17 4.20 -7.89
CA PRO A 352 -0.72 4.20 -7.68
C PRO A 352 0.03 4.01 -9.00
N SER A 353 1.30 4.42 -9.04
CA SER A 353 2.20 4.02 -10.13
C SER A 353 2.42 2.51 -10.06
N THR A 354 2.13 1.79 -11.15
CA THR A 354 2.22 0.32 -11.22
C THR A 354 2.96 -0.18 -12.45
N CYS A 355 3.59 -1.35 -12.32
CA CYS A 355 4.25 -2.08 -13.40
C CYS A 355 3.82 -3.54 -13.32
N LEU A 356 3.05 -3.98 -14.32
CA LEU A 356 2.56 -5.34 -14.44
C LEU A 356 3.60 -6.22 -15.15
N VAL A 357 3.75 -7.45 -14.68
CA VAL A 357 4.73 -8.42 -15.19
C VAL A 357 4.06 -9.77 -15.38
N SER A 358 4.02 -10.28 -16.61
CA SER A 358 3.65 -11.68 -16.87
C SER A 358 4.82 -12.60 -16.52
N VAL A 359 4.56 -13.61 -15.69
CA VAL A 359 5.51 -14.66 -15.33
C VAL A 359 4.90 -16.02 -15.67
N TYR A 360 5.51 -16.76 -16.59
CA TYR A 360 5.03 -18.09 -16.96
C TYR A 360 6.18 -19.04 -17.33
N ALA A 361 5.96 -20.33 -17.09
CA ALA A 361 6.94 -21.37 -17.36
C ALA A 361 6.68 -22.07 -18.71
N SER A 362 7.76 -22.33 -19.45
CA SER A 362 7.75 -23.22 -20.62
C SER A 362 7.96 -24.68 -20.19
N PRO A 363 7.60 -25.67 -21.04
CA PRO A 363 7.95 -27.07 -20.79
C PRO A 363 9.46 -27.24 -20.57
N GLY A 364 9.85 -27.93 -19.49
CA GLY A 364 11.26 -28.13 -19.12
C GLY A 364 11.91 -26.97 -18.36
N ALA A 365 11.14 -25.98 -17.89
CA ALA A 365 11.65 -24.96 -16.99
C ALA A 365 12.14 -25.53 -15.65
N VAL A 366 12.99 -24.78 -14.95
CA VAL A 366 13.46 -25.15 -13.59
C VAL A 366 12.30 -25.16 -12.57
N PRO A 367 12.31 -26.04 -11.54
CA PRO A 367 11.17 -26.21 -10.62
C PRO A 367 10.77 -24.95 -9.84
N THR A 368 11.71 -24.05 -9.60
CA THR A 368 11.53 -22.80 -8.86
C THR A 368 12.21 -21.65 -9.59
N LEU A 369 11.52 -20.52 -9.68
CA LEU A 369 12.05 -19.24 -10.09
C LEU A 369 12.43 -18.43 -8.83
N HIS A 370 13.63 -17.89 -8.79
CA HIS A 370 14.02 -16.83 -7.86
C HIS A 370 14.71 -15.73 -8.67
N TYR A 371 13.90 -14.80 -9.18
CA TYR A 371 14.33 -13.81 -10.17
C TYR A 371 14.51 -12.45 -9.52
N SER A 372 15.74 -11.95 -9.53
CA SER A 372 16.16 -10.70 -8.91
C SER A 372 15.94 -9.49 -9.83
N ILE A 373 15.39 -8.42 -9.28
CA ILE A 373 15.09 -7.16 -9.95
C ILE A 373 15.70 -6.03 -9.10
N PRO A 374 16.93 -5.59 -9.40
CA PRO A 374 17.51 -4.40 -8.78
C PRO A 374 16.66 -3.16 -9.08
N LEU A 375 16.53 -2.29 -8.08
CA LEU A 375 16.00 -0.94 -8.25
C LEU A 375 17.17 0.02 -8.47
N ASP A 376 17.16 0.66 -9.64
CA ASP A 376 17.98 1.82 -9.96
C ASP A 376 17.28 3.11 -9.50
N GLY A 377 18.04 4.19 -9.31
CA GLY A 377 17.50 5.50 -8.91
C GLY A 377 17.09 5.67 -7.44
N VAL A 378 17.36 4.69 -6.57
CA VAL A 378 17.18 4.81 -5.11
C VAL A 378 18.45 5.30 -4.40
N VAL A 379 18.30 5.93 -3.23
CA VAL A 379 19.43 6.33 -2.37
C VAL A 379 20.18 5.11 -1.83
N ASP A 380 19.43 4.18 -1.23
CA ASP A 380 19.92 2.97 -0.60
C ASP A 380 19.56 1.76 -1.49
N PRO A 381 20.52 1.12 -2.21
CA PRO A 381 20.23 0.08 -3.19
C PRO A 381 19.34 -1.05 -2.66
N LYS A 382 18.26 -1.38 -3.39
CA LYS A 382 17.33 -2.47 -3.08
C LYS A 382 17.21 -3.42 -4.28
N THR A 383 16.87 -4.67 -3.99
CA THR A 383 16.56 -5.71 -4.99
C THR A 383 15.26 -6.38 -4.59
N LEU A 384 14.29 -6.39 -5.49
CA LEU A 384 13.08 -7.20 -5.39
C LEU A 384 13.33 -8.60 -5.92
N PHE A 385 12.57 -9.58 -5.45
CA PHE A 385 12.66 -10.97 -5.89
C PHE A 385 11.27 -11.51 -6.24
N ILE A 386 11.08 -11.84 -7.52
CA ILE A 386 9.94 -12.64 -7.98
C ILE A 386 10.25 -14.09 -7.63
N HIS A 387 9.43 -14.68 -6.74
CA HIS A 387 9.53 -16.09 -6.39
C HIS A 387 8.29 -16.86 -6.86
N ARG A 388 8.51 -17.89 -7.67
CA ARG A 388 7.46 -18.78 -8.21
C ARG A 388 7.94 -20.22 -8.30
N SER A 389 7.02 -21.16 -8.45
CA SER A 389 7.29 -22.58 -8.57
C SER A 389 6.41 -23.22 -9.65
N LEU A 390 6.88 -24.32 -10.24
CA LEU A 390 6.09 -25.07 -11.22
C LEU A 390 4.85 -25.66 -10.56
N ARG A 391 3.69 -25.33 -11.12
CA ARG A 391 2.40 -25.92 -10.74
C ARG A 391 2.39 -27.39 -11.20
N PRO A 392 2.02 -28.36 -10.35
CA PRO A 392 1.88 -29.74 -10.77
C PRO A 392 0.79 -29.87 -11.83
N THR A 393 1.15 -30.27 -13.06
CA THR A 393 0.18 -30.58 -14.12
C THR A 393 -0.71 -31.75 -13.67
N PRO A 394 -2.05 -31.63 -13.73
CA PRO A 394 -2.93 -32.77 -13.45
C PRO A 394 -2.63 -33.93 -14.41
N LEU A 395 -2.23 -35.08 -13.87
CA LEU A 395 -1.96 -36.28 -14.66
C LEU A 395 -3.27 -36.89 -15.17
N PRO A 396 -3.41 -37.21 -16.48
CA PRO A 396 -4.55 -37.95 -16.97
C PRO A 396 -4.58 -39.37 -16.37
N LEU A 397 -5.66 -39.71 -15.69
CA LEU A 397 -5.88 -41.04 -15.10
C LEU A 397 -6.20 -42.07 -16.21
N THR A 398 -5.18 -42.79 -16.68
CA THR A 398 -5.36 -43.91 -17.61
C THR A 398 -5.87 -45.15 -16.87
N ASN A 399 -7.20 -45.28 -16.78
CA ASN A 399 -7.85 -46.47 -16.24
C ASN A 399 -7.33 -47.76 -16.92
N THR A 400 -6.73 -48.64 -16.14
CA THR A 400 -6.36 -50.00 -16.56
C THR A 400 -7.03 -50.99 -15.61
N SER A 401 -7.76 -51.96 -16.16
CA SER A 401 -8.72 -52.78 -15.40
C SER A 401 -8.06 -53.79 -14.45
N TYR A 402 -8.76 -54.07 -13.36
CA TYR A 402 -8.33 -54.98 -12.28
C TYR A 402 -8.46 -56.46 -12.68
N SER A 403 -7.47 -57.29 -12.32
CA SER A 403 -7.66 -58.74 -12.17
C SER A 403 -6.76 -59.33 -11.08
N SER A 404 -7.41 -59.73 -9.98
CA SER A 404 -7.06 -60.71 -8.94
C SER A 404 -6.10 -61.84 -9.32
N ILE A 405 -5.38 -62.54 -8.42
CA ILE A 405 -5.07 -62.44 -6.97
C ILE A 405 -3.84 -63.36 -6.78
N GLU A 406 -2.87 -63.00 -5.92
CA GLU A 406 -2.25 -63.92 -4.93
C GLU A 406 -1.25 -63.20 -4.02
N SER A 407 -0.97 -63.76 -2.84
CA SER A 407 -0.17 -63.09 -1.80
C SER A 407 0.67 -64.04 -0.95
N MET A 408 2.01 -63.95 -1.02
CA MET A 408 2.90 -64.44 0.04
C MET A 408 4.13 -63.55 0.27
N SER A 409 4.11 -62.88 1.43
CA SER A 409 5.23 -62.60 2.35
C SER A 409 6.59 -62.07 1.84
N ALA A 410 6.86 -60.83 2.27
CA ALA A 410 8.11 -60.36 2.92
C ALA A 410 9.42 -60.23 2.10
N SER A 411 9.86 -58.98 1.88
CA SER A 411 10.85 -58.32 2.77
C SER A 411 11.24 -56.91 2.29
N SER A 412 11.04 -55.89 3.14
CA SER A 412 11.89 -54.70 3.32
C SER A 412 11.11 -53.64 4.11
N ILE A 413 11.65 -53.14 5.23
CA ILE A 413 11.01 -52.09 6.04
C ILE A 413 11.67 -50.75 5.74
N GLY A 414 11.00 -49.94 4.92
CA GLY A 414 11.32 -48.55 4.63
C GLY A 414 10.00 -47.78 4.45
N GLY A 415 9.39 -47.38 5.57
CA GLY A 415 7.96 -47.07 5.62
C GLY A 415 7.53 -45.80 4.89
N ALA A 416 7.01 -45.94 3.68
CA ALA A 416 6.09 -44.95 3.11
C ALA A 416 4.77 -44.99 3.89
N SER A 417 4.42 -43.89 4.55
CA SER A 417 3.08 -43.74 5.14
C SER A 417 2.04 -43.47 4.05
N PRO A 418 0.78 -43.94 4.21
CA PRO A 418 -0.29 -43.59 3.29
C PRO A 418 -0.54 -42.08 3.28
N SER A 419 -1.11 -41.58 2.18
CA SER A 419 -1.34 -40.16 1.92
C SER A 419 -2.04 -39.45 3.08
N ALA A 420 -1.29 -38.69 3.86
CA ALA A 420 -1.83 -37.90 4.96
C ALA A 420 -2.74 -36.79 4.40
N VAL A 421 -4.05 -36.93 4.61
CA VAL A 421 -5.06 -35.95 4.16
C VAL A 421 -4.65 -34.56 4.64
N ASN A 422 -4.42 -33.64 3.70
CA ASN A 422 -3.91 -32.31 4.02
C ASN A 422 -5.02 -31.47 4.66
N VAL A 423 -5.09 -31.51 5.99
CA VAL A 423 -6.09 -30.82 6.82
C VAL A 423 -6.18 -29.32 6.51
N ASN A 424 -5.11 -28.69 6.04
CA ASN A 424 -5.14 -27.26 5.67
C ASN A 424 -5.85 -27.02 4.33
N LYS A 425 -5.80 -27.96 3.37
CA LYS A 425 -6.67 -27.93 2.18
C LYS A 425 -8.14 -28.09 2.58
N VAL A 426 -8.45 -29.05 3.45
CA VAL A 426 -9.82 -29.30 3.94
C VAL A 426 -10.41 -28.04 4.59
N LYS A 427 -9.64 -27.35 5.44
CA LYS A 427 -10.05 -26.04 6.01
C LYS A 427 -10.29 -24.95 4.96
N LYS A 428 -9.52 -24.94 3.86
CA LYS A 428 -9.69 -23.97 2.77
C LYS A 428 -11.07 -24.16 2.13
N VAL A 429 -11.38 -25.38 1.68
CA VAL A 429 -12.68 -25.72 1.07
C VAL A 429 -13.85 -25.37 2.01
N ILE A 430 -13.75 -25.72 3.29
CA ILE A 430 -14.75 -25.37 4.32
C ILE A 430 -14.95 -23.85 4.42
N ASN A 431 -13.85 -23.08 4.45
CA ASN A 431 -13.89 -21.62 4.52
C ASN A 431 -14.45 -20.98 3.24
N ASP A 432 -14.11 -21.50 2.07
CA ASP A 432 -14.50 -20.96 0.77
C ASP A 432 -16.02 -21.17 0.53
N VAL A 433 -16.54 -22.37 0.81
CA VAL A 433 -18.00 -22.63 0.82
C VAL A 433 -18.73 -21.75 1.86
N LEU A 434 -18.15 -21.58 3.05
CA LEU A 434 -18.70 -20.70 4.10
C LEU A 434 -18.60 -19.20 3.74
N VAL A 435 -17.80 -18.82 2.73
CA VAL A 435 -17.83 -17.48 2.12
C VAL A 435 -18.95 -17.38 1.08
N SER A 436 -19.16 -18.40 0.24
CA SER A 436 -20.29 -18.46 -0.70
C SER A 436 -21.65 -18.31 0.01
N HIS A 437 -21.85 -19.02 1.12
CA HIS A 437 -23.08 -18.92 1.94
C HIS A 437 -23.16 -17.67 2.82
N TYR A 438 -22.10 -16.86 2.94
CA TYR A 438 -22.01 -15.78 3.92
C TYR A 438 -23.14 -14.75 3.81
N ALA A 439 -23.55 -14.40 2.59
CA ALA A 439 -24.66 -13.46 2.36
C ALA A 439 -26.02 -14.04 2.77
N ALA A 440 -26.26 -15.33 2.50
CA ALA A 440 -27.48 -16.02 2.90
C ALA A 440 -27.56 -16.16 4.44
N LEU A 441 -26.47 -16.59 5.08
CA LEU A 441 -26.39 -16.73 6.54
C LEU A 441 -26.63 -15.39 7.25
N ASN A 442 -26.07 -14.28 6.76
CA ASN A 442 -26.31 -12.94 7.33
C ASN A 442 -27.71 -12.35 7.00
N SER A 443 -28.50 -13.01 6.16
CA SER A 443 -29.93 -12.67 5.97
C SER A 443 -30.82 -13.21 7.10
N LEU A 444 -30.36 -14.25 7.81
CA LEU A 444 -31.07 -14.88 8.93
C LEU A 444 -31.01 -13.95 10.17
N LYS A 445 -32.10 -13.19 10.40
CA LYS A 445 -32.18 -12.17 11.46
C LYS A 445 -33.10 -12.54 12.63
N THR A 446 -34.05 -13.44 12.41
CA THR A 446 -34.92 -14.02 13.45
C THR A 446 -34.15 -15.04 14.29
N SER A 447 -34.47 -15.20 15.57
CA SER A 447 -33.88 -16.23 16.45
C SER A 447 -32.34 -16.30 16.57
N LEU A 448 -31.62 -15.21 16.22
CA LEU A 448 -30.16 -15.12 16.41
C LEU A 448 -29.73 -15.32 17.88
N SER A 449 -30.58 -15.00 18.86
CA SER A 449 -30.29 -15.23 20.29
C SER A 449 -30.43 -16.70 20.69
N ASP A 450 -31.28 -17.47 20.00
CA ASP A 450 -31.44 -18.91 20.19
C ASP A 450 -30.23 -19.63 19.60
N LEU A 451 -29.82 -19.25 18.38
CA LEU A 451 -28.58 -19.72 17.75
C LEU A 451 -27.33 -19.41 18.59
N ALA A 452 -27.22 -18.20 19.13
CA ALA A 452 -26.13 -17.82 20.02
C ALA A 452 -26.04 -18.75 21.25
N SER A 453 -27.20 -19.12 21.81
CA SER A 453 -27.28 -20.03 22.95
C SER A 453 -26.85 -21.45 22.58
N GLN A 454 -27.23 -21.96 21.40
CA GLN A 454 -26.80 -23.28 20.91
C GLN A 454 -25.30 -23.31 20.59
N LEU A 455 -24.77 -22.32 19.87
CA LEU A 455 -23.34 -22.22 19.55
C LEU A 455 -22.47 -22.09 20.81
N TYR A 456 -22.95 -21.39 21.84
CA TYR A 456 -22.30 -21.30 23.14
C TYR A 456 -22.31 -22.67 23.87
N ALA A 457 -23.46 -23.35 23.92
CA ALA A 457 -23.58 -24.69 24.50
C ALA A 457 -22.71 -25.75 23.78
N ALA A 458 -22.53 -25.61 22.47
CA ALA A 458 -21.64 -26.43 21.66
C ALA A 458 -20.13 -26.13 21.85
N GLY A 459 -19.79 -25.06 22.57
CA GLY A 459 -18.41 -24.61 22.79
C GLY A 459 -17.75 -24.01 21.55
N LEU A 460 -18.54 -23.40 20.66
CA LEU A 460 -18.08 -22.82 19.39
C LEU A 460 -17.85 -21.31 19.46
N ILE A 461 -18.51 -20.61 20.39
CA ILE A 461 -18.34 -19.18 20.64
C ILE A 461 -18.13 -18.89 22.13
N SER A 462 -17.50 -17.75 22.46
CA SER A 462 -17.35 -17.27 23.83
C SER A 462 -18.63 -16.62 24.38
N ASP A 463 -18.66 -16.41 25.69
CA ASP A 463 -19.75 -15.69 26.39
C ASP A 463 -19.91 -14.25 25.85
N GLU A 464 -18.79 -13.57 25.63
CA GLU A 464 -18.70 -12.25 25.00
C GLU A 464 -19.26 -12.24 23.58
N VAL A 465 -18.90 -13.22 22.75
CA VAL A 465 -19.41 -13.34 21.37
C VAL A 465 -20.91 -13.65 21.36
N ARG A 466 -21.44 -14.43 22.32
CA ARG A 466 -22.88 -14.72 22.44
C ARG A 466 -23.71 -13.44 22.55
N GLU A 467 -23.31 -12.50 23.40
CA GLU A 467 -24.07 -11.26 23.62
C GLU A 467 -24.04 -10.29 22.43
N THR A 468 -23.11 -10.43 21.49
CA THR A 468 -23.10 -9.62 20.25
C THR A 468 -24.31 -9.88 19.33
N ARG A 469 -24.96 -11.06 19.46
CA ARG A 469 -26.10 -11.51 18.63
C ARG A 469 -25.87 -11.35 17.12
N SER A 470 -24.63 -11.53 16.66
CA SER A 470 -24.21 -11.23 15.29
C SER A 470 -23.66 -12.45 14.55
N MET A 471 -24.27 -12.77 13.40
CA MET A 471 -23.85 -13.88 12.53
C MET A 471 -22.41 -13.73 12.03
N ASP A 472 -21.96 -12.51 11.69
CA ASP A 472 -20.56 -12.18 11.38
C ASP A 472 -19.61 -12.66 12.49
N LYS A 473 -19.95 -12.40 13.76
CA LYS A 473 -19.13 -12.78 14.91
C LYS A 473 -19.15 -14.28 15.16
N PHE A 474 -20.29 -14.93 14.99
CA PHE A 474 -20.40 -16.39 15.08
C PHE A 474 -19.55 -17.09 14.01
N ILE A 475 -19.61 -16.62 12.76
CA ILE A 475 -18.80 -17.14 11.64
C ILE A 475 -17.31 -16.84 11.84
N THR A 476 -16.96 -15.65 12.31
CA THR A 476 -15.57 -15.26 12.59
C THR A 476 -14.95 -16.15 13.68
N GLU A 477 -15.65 -16.35 14.78
CA GLU A 477 -15.18 -17.18 15.91
C GLU A 477 -15.10 -18.68 15.51
N PHE A 478 -16.08 -19.17 14.73
CA PHE A 478 -16.01 -20.51 14.12
C PHE A 478 -14.76 -20.68 13.25
N LYS A 479 -14.45 -19.71 12.38
CA LYS A 479 -13.26 -19.73 11.50
C LYS A 479 -11.95 -19.66 12.30
N ALA A 480 -11.91 -18.83 13.34
CA ALA A 480 -10.77 -18.75 14.26
C ALA A 480 -10.53 -20.09 14.96
N SER A 481 -11.56 -20.67 15.58
CA SER A 481 -11.50 -21.97 16.26
C SER A 481 -11.14 -23.12 15.29
N LEU A 482 -11.68 -23.11 14.07
CA LEU A 482 -11.36 -24.07 13.00
C LEU A 482 -9.87 -24.03 12.61
N SER A 483 -9.25 -22.84 12.58
CA SER A 483 -7.83 -22.69 12.20
C SER A 483 -6.89 -23.55 13.06
N PHE A 484 -7.19 -23.69 14.36
CA PHE A 484 -6.38 -24.41 15.32
C PHE A 484 -6.53 -25.95 15.26
N LYS A 485 -7.55 -26.49 14.58
CA LYS A 485 -7.77 -27.95 14.51
C LYS A 485 -6.68 -28.61 13.65
N ARG A 486 -5.87 -29.51 14.22
CA ARG A 486 -4.71 -30.14 13.52
C ARG A 486 -4.95 -31.55 12.97
N LYS A 487 -6.16 -32.11 13.10
CA LYS A 487 -6.53 -33.47 12.64
C LYS A 487 -7.90 -33.44 11.97
N LEU A 488 -8.09 -34.22 10.90
CA LEU A 488 -9.35 -34.29 10.14
C LEU A 488 -10.58 -34.59 11.02
N PRO A 489 -10.58 -35.59 11.93
CA PRO A 489 -11.73 -35.82 12.82
C PRO A 489 -12.08 -34.62 13.73
N LYS A 490 -11.09 -33.78 14.10
CA LYS A 490 -11.33 -32.55 14.87
C LYS A 490 -11.79 -31.36 14.02
N VAL A 491 -11.69 -31.46 12.69
CA VAL A 491 -12.32 -30.54 11.74
C VAL A 491 -13.77 -30.97 11.54
N GLN A 492 -14.02 -32.26 11.30
CA GLN A 492 -15.35 -32.85 11.18
C GLN A 492 -16.20 -32.59 12.44
N GLU A 493 -15.69 -32.93 13.64
CA GLU A 493 -16.34 -32.66 14.93
C GLU A 493 -16.72 -31.17 15.11
N HIS A 494 -15.89 -30.26 14.61
CA HIS A 494 -16.11 -28.81 14.73
C HIS A 494 -17.16 -28.31 13.75
N CYS A 495 -17.17 -28.82 12.52
CA CYS A 495 -18.19 -28.53 11.51
C CYS A 495 -19.54 -29.12 11.93
N GLN A 496 -19.55 -30.38 12.41
CA GLN A 496 -20.74 -31.06 12.91
C GLN A 496 -21.44 -30.25 14.01
N LYS A 497 -20.68 -29.83 15.03
CA LYS A 497 -21.23 -29.00 16.12
C LYS A 497 -21.84 -27.69 15.61
N PHE A 498 -21.28 -27.10 14.55
CA PHE A 498 -21.80 -25.87 13.96
C PHE A 498 -23.14 -26.13 13.24
N LEU A 499 -23.19 -27.14 12.35
CA LEU A 499 -24.44 -27.55 11.69
C LEU A 499 -25.52 -27.94 12.70
N SER A 500 -25.21 -28.80 13.67
CA SER A 500 -26.16 -29.22 14.71
C SER A 500 -26.66 -28.05 15.58
N SER A 501 -25.87 -26.99 15.77
CA SER A 501 -26.31 -25.78 16.48
C SER A 501 -27.35 -24.97 15.69
N PHE A 502 -27.27 -24.97 14.37
CA PHE A 502 -28.24 -24.35 13.47
C PHE A 502 -29.52 -25.21 13.36
N ILE A 503 -29.37 -26.52 13.13
CA ILE A 503 -30.45 -27.51 13.08
C ILE A 503 -31.30 -27.47 14.38
N ALA A 504 -30.66 -27.29 15.54
CA ALA A 504 -31.35 -27.18 16.83
C ALA A 504 -32.29 -25.95 16.95
N VAL A 505 -32.08 -24.88 16.17
CA VAL A 505 -32.96 -23.69 16.13
C VAL A 505 -34.18 -23.92 15.23
N ARG A 506 -34.07 -24.82 14.24
CA ARG A 506 -35.10 -25.21 13.26
C ARG A 506 -35.53 -24.08 12.30
N GLY A 507 -36.46 -24.41 11.41
CA GLY A 507 -36.89 -23.52 10.32
C GLY A 507 -35.73 -23.20 9.39
N SER A 508 -35.62 -21.94 8.97
CA SER A 508 -34.58 -21.46 8.04
C SER A 508 -33.13 -21.67 8.49
N TYR A 509 -32.89 -22.05 9.75
CA TYR A 509 -31.57 -22.47 10.21
C TYR A 509 -31.28 -23.95 9.93
N SER A 510 -32.29 -24.82 9.89
CA SER A 510 -32.13 -26.22 9.43
C SER A 510 -31.83 -26.22 7.94
N ASP A 511 -32.69 -25.59 7.13
CA ASP A 511 -32.52 -25.46 5.68
C ASP A 511 -31.12 -24.92 5.29
N ALA A 512 -30.61 -23.94 6.05
CA ALA A 512 -29.28 -23.35 5.84
C ALA A 512 -28.11 -24.23 6.33
N ALA A 513 -28.33 -25.09 7.33
CA ALA A 513 -27.35 -26.07 7.77
C ALA A 513 -27.28 -27.28 6.84
N GLU A 514 -28.43 -27.70 6.30
CA GLU A 514 -28.54 -28.78 5.32
C GLU A 514 -27.79 -28.41 4.04
N ALA A 515 -28.11 -27.26 3.42
CA ALA A 515 -27.41 -26.77 2.23
C ALA A 515 -25.90 -26.52 2.46
N LEU A 516 -25.51 -25.95 3.62
CA LEU A 516 -24.09 -25.73 3.96
C LEU A 516 -23.34 -27.05 4.19
N GLY A 517 -24.02 -28.06 4.74
CA GLY A 517 -23.49 -29.40 4.94
C GLY A 517 -23.27 -30.12 3.61
N GLU A 518 -24.29 -30.13 2.73
CA GLU A 518 -24.20 -30.76 1.40
C GLU A 518 -23.07 -30.15 0.57
N ASP A 519 -22.98 -28.81 0.49
CA ASP A 519 -21.91 -28.12 -0.24
C ASP A 519 -20.52 -28.42 0.34
N TRP A 520 -20.37 -28.56 1.67
CA TRP A 520 -19.11 -28.98 2.27
C TRP A 520 -18.73 -30.42 1.88
N VAL A 521 -19.68 -31.35 1.89
CA VAL A 521 -19.44 -32.74 1.51
C VAL A 521 -19.11 -32.85 0.02
N GLU A 522 -19.85 -32.16 -0.85
CA GLU A 522 -19.59 -32.17 -2.29
C GLU A 522 -18.27 -31.48 -2.64
N ALA A 523 -18.01 -30.27 -2.15
CA ALA A 523 -16.79 -29.54 -2.51
C ALA A 523 -15.52 -30.29 -2.04
N ILE A 524 -15.54 -30.91 -0.85
CA ILE A 524 -14.39 -31.71 -0.36
C ILE A 524 -14.22 -32.98 -1.19
N ARG A 525 -15.30 -33.67 -1.58
CA ARG A 525 -15.25 -34.83 -2.48
C ARG A 525 -14.70 -34.44 -3.86
N ASN A 526 -15.17 -33.33 -4.43
CA ASN A 526 -14.79 -32.87 -5.76
C ASN A 526 -13.35 -32.32 -5.83
N GLU A 527 -12.89 -31.56 -4.83
CA GLU A 527 -11.53 -31.00 -4.80
C GLU A 527 -10.46 -31.95 -4.25
N LEU A 528 -10.79 -32.78 -3.26
CA LEU A 528 -9.82 -33.54 -2.47
C LEU A 528 -9.97 -35.07 -2.58
N GLY A 529 -11.02 -35.57 -3.25
CA GLY A 529 -11.13 -36.98 -3.65
C GLY A 529 -11.40 -37.96 -2.51
N PHE A 530 -11.96 -37.51 -1.38
CA PHE A 530 -12.38 -38.36 -0.27
C PHE A 530 -13.69 -37.86 0.34
N ASP A 531 -14.52 -38.75 0.88
CA ASP A 531 -15.78 -38.37 1.52
C ASP A 531 -15.57 -37.71 2.89
N PHE A 532 -16.20 -36.56 3.08
CA PHE A 532 -16.19 -35.82 4.33
C PHE A 532 -17.42 -36.19 5.16
N SER A 533 -17.26 -37.03 6.19
CA SER A 533 -18.38 -37.36 7.07
C SER A 533 -18.74 -36.19 7.99
N VAL A 534 -19.89 -35.57 7.70
CA VAL A 534 -20.73 -34.80 8.61
C VAL A 534 -22.16 -35.31 8.46
N ASP A 535 -22.87 -35.45 9.58
CA ASP A 535 -24.24 -35.96 9.63
C ASP A 535 -25.20 -34.78 9.44
N ILE A 536 -26.00 -34.84 8.36
CA ILE A 536 -26.88 -33.75 7.92
C ILE A 536 -28.37 -34.06 8.23
N GLU A 537 -28.70 -35.34 8.41
CA GLU A 537 -30.06 -35.81 8.74
C GLU A 537 -30.42 -35.69 10.24
N HIS A 538 -31.71 -35.78 10.55
CA HIS A 538 -32.35 -35.61 11.88
C HIS A 538 -32.35 -36.88 12.75
#